data_AF-A0A0C2F923-F1
#
_entry.id   AF-A0A0C2F923-F1
#
_cell.length_a   1.000
_cell.length_b   1.000
_cell.length_c   1.000
_cell.angle_alpha   90.00
_cell.angle_beta   90.00
_cell.angle_gamma   90.00
#
_symmetry.space_group_name_H-M   'P 1'
#
loop_
_entity.id
_entity.type
_entity.pdbx_description
1 polymer ?
#
loop_
_entity_poly.entity_id
_entity_poly.type
_entity_poly.pdbx_seq_one_letter_code
_entity_poly.pdbx_strand_id
1 'polypeptide(L)'
;MDYFHSKERPTKRNPDPNLLLVTIDTTCQFVISATSAERIALLQNASNAWDGEIKQVTKHANLVQMDNGKKVPVTGWTCEAEGCTLGENLWLNLTDGAIRCGRSQFVAEGQMCKGNNHMKQYYDATGFPLVVKLGTISSDGTADVFSYDEDDAVIDPNLEKHLAHFGIDAKSLKKTEKSTLELELDMNQKWEWAKCQEDGASLESIFGPGYTGLINIGSSCYMNSVGLAIAAHRSIVYHP
;
A
#
# COMPACT_ATOMS: atom_id res chain seq x y z
N MET A 1 -47.42 32.14 51.64
CA MET A 1 -46.37 31.12 51.63
C MET A 1 -46.57 30.35 50.34
N ASP A 2 -45.95 30.77 49.25
CA ASP A 2 -45.89 30.00 48.01
C ASP A 2 -44.52 30.26 47.38
N TYR A 3 -43.68 29.23 47.46
CA TYR A 3 -42.31 29.18 46.96
C TYR A 3 -42.35 28.85 45.46
N PHE A 4 -42.01 29.80 44.59
CA PHE A 4 -41.64 29.50 43.21
C PHE A 4 -40.17 29.04 43.18
N HIS A 5 -39.92 27.74 42.99
CA HIS A 5 -38.59 27.23 42.66
C HIS A 5 -38.39 27.26 41.15
N SER A 6 -37.54 28.17 40.66
CA SER A 6 -37.00 28.13 39.30
C SER A 6 -36.00 26.98 39.18
N LYS A 7 -36.32 25.95 38.38
CA LYS A 7 -35.33 24.97 37.94
C LYS A 7 -34.43 25.62 36.89
N GLU A 8 -33.17 25.87 37.23
CA GLU A 8 -32.14 26.26 36.26
C GLU A 8 -31.92 25.14 35.24
N ARG A 9 -31.92 25.47 33.94
CA ARG A 9 -31.55 24.54 32.86
C ARG A 9 -30.03 24.33 32.92
N PRO A 10 -29.53 23.09 32.76
CA PRO A 10 -28.09 22.85 32.71
C PRO A 10 -27.49 23.58 31.51
N THR A 11 -26.57 24.49 31.79
CA THR A 11 -25.77 25.17 30.76
C THR A 11 -24.91 24.12 30.07
N LYS A 12 -25.04 24.01 28.74
CA LYS A 12 -24.11 23.21 27.92
C LYS A 12 -22.71 23.78 28.17
N ARG A 13 -21.84 23.03 28.86
CA ARG A 13 -20.43 23.41 29.01
C ARG A 13 -19.86 23.60 27.62
N ASN A 14 -19.36 24.81 27.35
CA ASN A 14 -18.62 25.08 26.13
C ASN A 14 -17.38 24.18 26.15
N PRO A 15 -17.16 23.32 25.14
CA PRO A 15 -15.99 22.44 25.12
C PRO A 15 -14.72 23.27 25.19
N ASP A 16 -13.74 22.80 25.97
CA ASP A 16 -12.46 23.46 26.16
C ASP A 16 -11.78 23.72 24.78
N PRO A 17 -11.44 24.98 24.44
CA PRO A 17 -10.86 25.30 23.14
C PRO A 17 -9.54 24.55 22.86
N ASN A 18 -8.78 24.16 23.89
CA ASN A 18 -7.59 23.33 23.72
C ASN A 18 -7.94 21.88 23.37
N LEU A 19 -9.02 21.34 23.95
CA LEU A 19 -9.50 19.99 23.60
C LEU A 19 -10.04 19.94 22.16
N LEU A 20 -10.70 21.02 21.73
CA LEU A 20 -11.18 21.21 20.36
C LEU A 20 -10.03 21.25 19.35
N LEU A 21 -8.98 22.01 19.64
CA LEU A 21 -7.76 22.09 18.80
C LEU A 21 -7.06 20.74 18.68
N VAL A 22 -6.87 20.02 19.81
CA VAL A 22 -6.27 18.68 19.81
C VAL A 22 -7.10 17.70 18.99
N THR A 23 -8.43 17.75 19.13
CA THR A 23 -9.35 16.88 18.39
C THR A 23 -9.33 17.16 16.88
N ILE A 24 -9.28 18.43 16.48
CA ILE A 24 -9.18 18.82 15.07
C ILE A 24 -7.86 18.35 14.48
N ASP A 25 -6.73 18.57 15.17
CA ASP A 25 -5.42 18.13 14.69
C ASP A 25 -5.34 16.61 14.52
N THR A 26 -5.83 15.84 15.50
CA THR A 26 -5.90 14.37 15.37
C THR A 26 -6.80 13.93 14.22
N THR A 27 -7.93 14.60 14.01
CA THR A 27 -8.84 14.30 12.90
C THR A 27 -8.19 14.60 11.55
N CYS A 28 -7.51 15.74 11.42
CA CYS A 28 -6.78 16.12 10.21
C CYS A 28 -5.64 15.12 9.92
N GLN A 29 -4.86 14.72 10.92
CA GLN A 29 -3.82 13.71 10.76
C GLN A 29 -4.40 12.34 10.36
N PHE A 30 -5.55 11.97 10.91
CA PHE A 30 -6.24 10.75 10.51
C PHE A 30 -6.70 10.82 9.04
N VAL A 31 -7.30 11.94 8.61
CA VAL A 31 -7.73 12.13 7.21
C VAL A 31 -6.54 12.13 6.24
N ILE A 32 -5.42 12.77 6.60
CA ILE A 32 -4.20 12.80 5.78
C ILE A 32 -3.58 11.40 5.63
N SER A 33 -3.65 10.58 6.69
CA SER A 33 -3.07 9.23 6.69
C SER A 33 -4.04 8.13 6.27
N ALA A 34 -5.34 8.43 6.18
CA ALA A 34 -6.35 7.47 5.79
C ALA A 34 -6.24 7.14 4.29
N THR A 35 -6.28 5.86 3.98
CA THR A 35 -6.39 5.38 2.60
C THR A 35 -7.83 5.55 2.11
N SER A 36 -8.03 6.07 0.90
CA SER A 36 -9.39 6.30 0.37
C SER A 36 -10.18 5.00 0.25
N ALA A 37 -11.49 5.05 0.50
CA ALA A 37 -12.38 3.89 0.36
C ALA A 37 -12.35 3.31 -1.07
N GLU A 38 -12.19 4.17 -2.08
CA GLU A 38 -11.99 3.75 -3.48
C GLU A 38 -10.70 2.96 -3.66
N ARG A 39 -9.60 3.38 -3.03
CA ARG A 39 -8.32 2.64 -3.08
C ARG A 39 -8.41 1.31 -2.35
N ILE A 40 -9.13 1.24 -1.23
CA ILE A 40 -9.41 -0.02 -0.51
C ILE A 40 -10.23 -0.96 -1.38
N ALA A 41 -11.30 -0.47 -2.01
CA ALA A 41 -12.13 -1.25 -2.93
C ALA A 41 -11.35 -1.70 -4.16
N LEU A 42 -10.48 -0.85 -4.71
CA LEU A 42 -9.56 -1.20 -5.79
C LEU A 42 -8.59 -2.30 -5.37
N LEU A 43 -8.02 -2.25 -4.16
CA LEU A 43 -7.13 -3.30 -3.65
C LEU A 43 -7.87 -4.64 -3.48
N GLN A 44 -9.08 -4.61 -2.94
CA GLN A 44 -9.93 -5.80 -2.77
C GLN A 44 -10.44 -6.36 -4.11
N ASN A 45 -10.70 -5.50 -5.08
CA ASN A 45 -11.13 -5.93 -6.41
C ASN A 45 -9.94 -6.38 -7.24
N ALA A 46 -8.79 -5.73 -7.15
CA ALA A 46 -7.59 -6.10 -7.87
C ALA A 46 -7.03 -7.46 -7.49
N SER A 47 -7.12 -7.84 -6.21
CA SER A 47 -6.82 -9.22 -5.78
C SER A 47 -7.69 -10.26 -6.52
N ASN A 48 -8.84 -9.84 -7.07
CA ASN A 48 -9.82 -10.71 -7.70
C ASN A 48 -9.98 -10.48 -9.21
N ALA A 49 -9.57 -9.32 -9.75
CA ALA A 49 -10.04 -8.83 -11.05
C ALA A 49 -9.01 -8.89 -12.16
N TRP A 50 -7.71 -8.99 -11.84
CA TRP A 50 -6.66 -8.95 -12.87
C TRP A 50 -5.76 -10.18 -12.93
N ASP A 51 -5.84 -11.11 -11.98
CA ASP A 51 -5.03 -12.34 -12.05
C ASP A 51 -5.76 -13.67 -11.86
N GLY A 52 -7.05 -13.71 -11.47
CA GLY A 52 -7.80 -14.98 -11.39
C GLY A 52 -7.23 -16.08 -10.47
N GLU A 53 -6.03 -15.93 -9.92
CA GLU A 53 -5.39 -16.83 -8.99
C GLU A 53 -5.60 -16.30 -7.59
N ILE A 54 -6.65 -16.81 -6.96
CA ILE A 54 -6.76 -16.80 -5.51
C ILE A 54 -5.42 -17.33 -4.98
N LYS A 55 -4.68 -16.51 -4.21
CA LYS A 55 -3.41 -16.93 -3.62
C LYS A 55 -3.58 -18.30 -2.98
N GLN A 56 -2.82 -19.27 -3.45
CA GLN A 56 -2.95 -20.63 -2.98
C GLN A 56 -2.39 -20.73 -1.55
N VAL A 57 -3.00 -21.60 -0.74
CA VAL A 57 -2.42 -21.96 0.55
C VAL A 57 -1.15 -22.75 0.27
N THR A 58 -0.04 -22.33 0.86
CA THR A 58 1.24 -23.00 0.62
C THR A 58 1.23 -24.46 1.06
N LYS A 59 1.86 -25.32 0.28
CA LYS A 59 2.14 -26.71 0.69
C LYS A 59 3.08 -26.81 1.89
N HIS A 60 3.79 -25.73 2.22
CA HIS A 60 4.76 -25.63 3.32
C HIS A 60 4.16 -25.08 4.62
N ALA A 61 2.83 -25.13 4.81
CA ALA A 61 2.15 -24.57 5.98
C ALA A 61 2.58 -25.19 7.33
N ASN A 62 3.14 -26.40 7.31
CA ASN A 62 3.71 -27.09 8.48
C ASN A 62 5.25 -27.03 8.46
N LEU A 63 5.80 -25.85 8.11
CA LEU A 63 7.23 -25.61 8.05
C LEU A 63 7.88 -25.89 9.42
N VAL A 64 8.96 -26.69 9.43
CA VAL A 64 9.74 -26.90 10.64
C VAL A 64 10.76 -25.77 10.77
N GLN A 65 10.60 -24.95 11.80
CA GLN A 65 11.52 -23.85 12.08
C GLN A 65 12.72 -24.33 12.90
N MET A 66 13.90 -23.88 12.54
CA MET A 66 15.14 -24.21 13.25
C MET A 66 15.19 -23.51 14.60
N ASP A 67 15.58 -24.26 15.63
CA ASP A 67 15.85 -23.70 16.96
C ASP A 67 17.31 -23.24 17.06
N ASN A 68 17.62 -22.15 16.37
CA ASN A 68 18.94 -21.51 16.36
C ASN A 68 19.05 -20.32 17.33
N GLY A 69 18.02 -20.10 18.17
CA GLY A 69 17.95 -18.99 19.11
C GLY A 69 17.80 -17.61 18.46
N LYS A 70 17.55 -17.52 17.15
CA LYS A 70 17.45 -16.23 16.45
C LYS A 70 16.20 -15.46 16.86
N LYS A 71 16.40 -14.19 17.23
CA LYS A 71 15.33 -13.22 17.47
C LYS A 71 15.48 -12.07 16.49
N VAL A 72 14.38 -11.74 15.82
CA VAL A 72 14.35 -10.69 14.80
C VAL A 72 13.93 -9.39 15.48
N PRO A 73 14.70 -8.30 15.34
CA PRO A 73 14.31 -7.01 15.91
C PRO A 73 13.04 -6.49 15.24
N VAL A 74 12.34 -5.55 15.88
CA VAL A 74 11.09 -4.97 15.36
C VAL A 74 11.36 -3.93 14.26
N THR A 75 12.55 -3.34 14.23
CA THR A 75 12.96 -2.31 13.26
C THR A 75 14.46 -2.38 13.01
N GLY A 76 14.95 -1.62 12.02
CA GLY A 76 16.39 -1.46 11.76
C GLY A 76 17.05 -2.65 11.07
N TRP A 77 16.27 -3.42 10.30
CA TRP A 77 16.78 -4.56 9.56
C TRP A 77 17.74 -4.14 8.45
N THR A 78 18.74 -4.98 8.21
CA THR A 78 19.65 -4.88 7.08
C THR A 78 19.85 -6.25 6.46
N CYS A 79 20.19 -6.29 5.17
CA CYS A 79 20.49 -7.53 4.49
C CYS A 79 21.75 -8.18 5.10
N GLU A 80 21.65 -9.43 5.54
CA GLU A 80 22.75 -10.18 6.18
C GLU A 80 23.78 -10.73 5.18
N ALA A 81 23.71 -10.30 3.91
CA ALA A 81 24.64 -10.72 2.87
C ALA A 81 25.93 -9.94 2.92
N GLU A 82 27.05 -10.65 2.77
CA GLU A 82 28.38 -10.05 2.77
C GLU A 82 28.46 -8.97 1.68
N GLY A 83 28.90 -7.77 2.07
CA GLY A 83 28.99 -6.62 1.17
C GLY A 83 27.66 -5.94 0.81
N CYS A 84 26.53 -6.35 1.41
CA CYS A 84 25.24 -5.69 1.19
C CYS A 84 24.88 -4.72 2.33
N THR A 85 24.42 -3.52 1.98
CA THR A 85 24.01 -2.48 2.95
C THR A 85 22.54 -2.06 2.79
N LEU A 86 21.75 -2.87 2.06
CA LEU A 86 20.34 -2.56 1.84
C LEU A 86 19.54 -2.71 3.13
N GLY A 87 18.73 -1.69 3.45
CA GLY A 87 17.80 -1.65 4.57
C GLY A 87 16.32 -1.63 4.15
N GLU A 88 16.05 -1.80 2.85
CA GLU A 88 14.72 -1.80 2.24
C GLU A 88 14.53 -3.06 1.40
N ASN A 89 13.28 -3.44 1.08
CA ASN A 89 12.95 -4.64 0.31
C ASN A 89 13.57 -5.91 0.91
N LEU A 90 13.43 -6.03 2.23
CA LEU A 90 14.00 -7.12 2.99
C LEU A 90 12.96 -8.23 3.20
N TRP A 91 13.42 -9.46 3.08
CA TRP A 91 12.64 -10.66 3.25
C TRP A 91 13.22 -11.45 4.42
N LEU A 92 12.34 -12.01 5.24
CA LEU A 92 12.68 -12.88 6.35
C LEU A 92 12.36 -14.32 5.96
N ASN A 93 13.33 -15.22 6.04
CA ASN A 93 13.10 -16.64 5.85
C ASN A 93 12.42 -17.24 7.07
N LEU A 94 11.29 -17.94 6.87
CA LEU A 94 10.50 -18.49 7.96
C LEU A 94 11.12 -19.75 8.59
N THR A 95 12.14 -20.35 7.96
CA THR A 95 12.79 -21.58 8.45
C THR A 95 13.82 -21.27 9.54
N ASP A 96 14.69 -20.31 9.31
CA ASP A 96 15.86 -20.05 10.17
C ASP A 96 16.00 -18.57 10.59
N GLY A 97 15.12 -17.70 10.08
CA GLY A 97 15.09 -16.28 10.38
C GLY A 97 16.13 -15.45 9.63
N ALA A 98 16.77 -15.98 8.57
CA ALA A 98 17.70 -15.20 7.74
C ALA A 98 17.01 -13.98 7.11
N ILE A 99 17.68 -12.81 7.14
CA ILE A 99 17.17 -11.57 6.54
C ILE A 99 18.01 -11.20 5.32
N ARG A 100 17.39 -11.16 4.15
CA ARG A 100 18.07 -10.88 2.88
C ARG A 100 17.24 -9.97 1.98
N CYS A 101 17.89 -9.16 1.16
CA CYS A 101 17.19 -8.32 0.20
C CYS A 101 16.60 -9.15 -0.94
N GLY A 102 15.46 -8.69 -1.45
CA GLY A 102 14.76 -9.30 -2.58
C GLY A 102 15.42 -8.99 -3.92
N ARG A 103 14.65 -9.27 -4.98
CA ARG A 103 15.01 -8.87 -6.35
C ARG A 103 14.78 -7.38 -6.57
N SER A 104 15.58 -6.79 -7.46
CA SER A 104 15.27 -5.45 -7.97
C SER A 104 13.96 -5.50 -8.76
N GLN A 105 13.07 -4.53 -8.53
CA GLN A 105 11.78 -4.44 -9.21
C GLN A 105 11.53 -3.00 -9.63
N PHE A 106 10.97 -2.79 -10.82
CA PHE A 106 10.42 -1.48 -11.17
C PHE A 106 9.18 -1.24 -10.29
N VAL A 107 9.08 -0.06 -9.69
CA VAL A 107 7.95 0.32 -8.82
C VAL A 107 7.25 1.58 -9.31
N ALA A 108 7.92 2.39 -10.13
CA ALA A 108 7.32 3.44 -10.93
C ALA A 108 8.24 3.74 -12.14
N GLU A 109 7.78 4.56 -13.07
CA GLU A 109 8.61 5.03 -14.17
C GLU A 109 9.89 5.69 -13.64
N GLY A 110 11.05 5.18 -14.06
CA GLY A 110 12.36 5.62 -13.58
C GLY A 110 12.71 5.26 -12.13
N GLN A 111 11.80 4.64 -11.36
CA GLN A 111 12.02 4.28 -9.96
C GLN A 111 12.09 2.76 -9.78
N MET A 112 13.27 2.29 -9.41
CA MET A 112 13.51 0.88 -9.09
C MET A 112 13.65 0.69 -7.58
N CYS A 113 12.95 -0.30 -7.04
CA CYS A 113 13.19 -0.82 -5.71
C CYS A 113 14.52 -1.58 -5.75
N LYS A 114 15.44 -1.22 -4.85
CA LYS A 114 16.77 -1.82 -4.81
C LYS A 114 16.69 -3.25 -4.30
N GLY A 115 17.43 -4.16 -4.91
CA GLY A 115 17.50 -5.55 -4.49
C GLY A 115 18.58 -6.32 -5.25
N ASN A 116 19.39 -7.08 -4.53
CA ASN A 116 20.54 -7.80 -5.11
C ASN A 116 20.28 -9.31 -5.29
N ASN A 117 19.02 -9.76 -5.22
CA ASN A 117 18.62 -11.18 -5.32
C ASN A 117 19.18 -12.09 -4.21
N HIS A 118 19.69 -11.55 -3.10
CA HIS A 118 20.31 -12.34 -2.05
C HIS A 118 19.36 -13.35 -1.41
N MET A 119 18.06 -13.06 -1.29
CA MET A 119 17.12 -14.04 -0.75
C MET A 119 16.93 -15.25 -1.69
N LYS A 120 16.92 -15.04 -3.01
CA LYS A 120 16.85 -16.14 -3.98
C LYS A 120 18.11 -17.00 -3.93
N GLN A 121 19.28 -16.37 -3.88
CA GLN A 121 20.56 -17.07 -3.75
C GLN A 121 20.63 -17.87 -2.43
N TYR A 122 20.05 -17.33 -1.35
CA TYR A 122 19.96 -18.02 -0.08
C TYR A 122 19.07 -19.27 -0.16
N TYR A 123 17.92 -19.16 -0.84
CA TYR A 123 17.08 -20.31 -1.13
C TYR A 123 17.83 -21.36 -1.98
N ASP A 124 18.55 -20.96 -3.03
CA ASP A 124 19.31 -21.88 -3.88
C ASP A 124 20.38 -22.66 -3.11
N ALA A 125 20.94 -22.07 -2.04
CA ALA A 125 21.94 -22.70 -1.19
C ALA A 125 21.36 -23.57 -0.07
N THR A 126 20.18 -23.22 0.46
CA THR A 126 19.62 -23.85 1.68
C THR A 126 18.39 -24.71 1.43
N GLY A 127 17.62 -24.42 0.37
CA GLY A 127 16.32 -25.01 0.08
C GLY A 127 15.17 -24.52 0.95
N PHE A 128 15.35 -23.45 1.75
CA PHE A 128 14.32 -22.97 2.68
C PHE A 128 13.21 -22.17 1.97
N PRO A 129 11.99 -22.73 1.84
CA PRO A 129 11.07 -22.33 0.78
C PRO A 129 10.30 -21.05 1.05
N LEU A 130 9.94 -20.78 2.30
CA LEU A 130 9.01 -19.70 2.66
C LEU A 130 9.73 -18.46 3.17
N VAL A 131 9.34 -17.32 2.62
CA VAL A 131 9.81 -16.01 3.05
C VAL A 131 8.65 -15.03 3.21
N VAL A 132 8.78 -14.11 4.17
CA VAL A 132 7.82 -13.02 4.40
C VAL A 132 8.50 -11.67 4.18
N LYS A 133 7.84 -10.74 3.48
CA LYS A 133 8.39 -9.40 3.24
C LYS A 133 8.27 -8.55 4.50
N LEU A 134 9.41 -8.13 5.04
CA LEU A 134 9.47 -7.23 6.19
C LEU A 134 8.82 -5.89 5.81
N GLY A 135 8.09 -5.29 6.75
CA GLY A 135 7.35 -4.05 6.53
C GLY A 135 5.94 -4.22 5.94
N THR A 136 5.59 -5.38 5.40
CA THR A 136 4.21 -5.67 4.94
C THR A 136 3.32 -6.32 6.00
N ILE A 137 3.92 -6.75 7.13
CA ILE A 137 3.22 -7.38 8.24
C ILE A 137 2.29 -6.36 8.90
N SER A 138 0.99 -6.62 8.85
CA SER A 138 -0.04 -5.81 9.50
C SER A 138 -0.60 -6.47 10.76
N SER A 139 -1.22 -5.64 11.60
CA SER A 139 -1.79 -6.03 12.89
C SER A 139 -2.95 -7.03 12.80
N ASP A 140 -3.49 -7.25 11.61
CA ASP A 140 -4.52 -8.26 11.30
C ASP A 140 -3.93 -9.64 10.99
N GLY A 141 -2.60 -9.79 11.09
CA GLY A 141 -1.91 -11.05 10.82
C GLY A 141 -1.68 -11.33 9.34
N THR A 142 -1.95 -10.36 8.46
CA THR A 142 -1.64 -10.49 7.02
C THR A 142 -0.25 -9.94 6.70
N ALA A 143 0.42 -10.58 5.74
CA ALA A 143 1.71 -10.13 5.21
C ALA A 143 1.92 -10.71 3.80
N ASP A 144 2.87 -10.16 3.06
CA ASP A 144 3.29 -10.76 1.80
C ASP A 144 4.22 -11.94 2.07
N VAL A 145 3.70 -13.14 1.81
CA VAL A 145 4.46 -14.38 1.86
C VAL A 145 4.72 -14.87 0.44
N PHE A 146 5.96 -15.26 0.17
CA PHE A 146 6.37 -15.84 -1.11
C PHE A 146 7.00 -17.21 -0.87
N SER A 147 6.67 -18.17 -1.74
CA SER A 147 7.23 -19.51 -1.72
C SER A 147 8.13 -19.69 -2.93
N TYR A 148 9.44 -19.85 -2.71
CA TYR A 148 10.39 -20.10 -3.80
C TYR A 148 10.22 -21.46 -4.46
N ASP A 149 9.65 -22.43 -3.74
CA ASP A 149 9.41 -23.78 -4.23
C ASP A 149 8.10 -23.91 -5.02
N GLU A 150 7.17 -22.96 -4.83
CA GLU A 150 5.95 -22.84 -5.63
C GLU A 150 6.09 -21.71 -6.69
N ASP A 151 7.17 -20.93 -6.61
CA ASP A 151 7.47 -19.73 -7.41
C ASP A 151 6.32 -18.71 -7.43
N ASP A 152 5.60 -18.59 -6.30
CA ASP A 152 4.37 -17.81 -6.23
C ASP A 152 4.13 -17.17 -4.85
N ALA A 153 3.29 -16.13 -4.83
CA ALA A 153 2.76 -15.50 -3.63
C ALA A 153 1.68 -16.38 -2.99
N VAL A 154 1.93 -16.82 -1.76
CA VAL A 154 1.12 -17.84 -1.09
C VAL A 154 0.44 -17.30 0.16
N ILE A 155 -0.57 -18.01 0.63
CA ILE A 155 -1.16 -17.82 1.97
C ILE A 155 -0.53 -18.82 2.92
N ASP A 156 0.05 -18.32 4.00
CA ASP A 156 0.49 -19.14 5.13
C ASP A 156 -0.54 -19.07 6.26
N PRO A 157 -1.34 -20.14 6.50
CA PRO A 157 -2.37 -20.15 7.54
C PRO A 157 -1.78 -20.17 8.96
N ASN A 158 -0.49 -20.47 9.11
CA ASN A 158 0.21 -20.51 10.39
C ASN A 158 1.20 -19.34 10.56
N LEU A 159 1.09 -18.29 9.73
CA LEU A 159 2.03 -17.17 9.72
C LEU A 159 2.27 -16.56 11.11
N GLU A 160 1.21 -16.35 11.91
CA GLU A 160 1.34 -15.83 13.27
C GLU A 160 2.26 -16.69 14.15
N LYS A 161 2.16 -18.02 14.04
CA LYS A 161 3.01 -18.95 14.78
C LYS A 161 4.45 -18.89 14.27
N HIS A 162 4.63 -18.85 12.95
CA HIS A 162 5.96 -18.76 12.35
C HIS A 162 6.69 -17.47 12.73
N LEU A 163 5.97 -16.35 12.80
CA LEU A 163 6.50 -15.07 13.26
C LEU A 163 6.81 -15.07 14.76
N ALA A 164 5.94 -15.68 15.57
CA ALA A 164 6.13 -15.78 17.02
C ALA A 164 7.41 -16.54 17.42
N HIS A 165 7.82 -17.55 16.63
CA HIS A 165 9.09 -18.26 16.83
C HIS A 165 10.29 -17.31 16.89
N PHE A 166 10.32 -16.34 15.97
CA PHE A 166 11.37 -15.31 15.90
C PHE A 166 11.16 -14.14 16.87
N GLY A 167 10.12 -14.19 17.71
CA GLY A 167 9.78 -13.13 18.65
C GLY A 167 9.07 -11.93 18.03
N ILE A 168 8.49 -12.09 16.84
CA ILE A 168 7.71 -11.06 16.17
C ILE A 168 6.24 -11.22 16.56
N ASP A 169 5.70 -10.25 17.31
CA ASP A 169 4.27 -10.17 17.55
C ASP A 169 3.60 -9.35 16.44
N ALA A 170 2.84 -10.02 15.57
CA ALA A 170 2.13 -9.38 14.46
C ALA A 170 1.24 -8.23 14.93
N LYS A 171 0.65 -8.31 16.14
CA LYS A 171 -0.24 -7.26 16.68
C LYS A 171 0.50 -5.98 17.07
N SER A 172 1.80 -6.08 17.34
CA SER A 172 2.65 -4.94 17.69
C SER A 172 3.17 -4.20 16.46
N LEU A 173 3.13 -4.85 15.29
CA LEU A 173 3.64 -4.30 14.04
C LEU A 173 2.57 -3.47 13.32
N LYS A 174 3.02 -2.34 12.78
CA LYS A 174 2.27 -1.52 11.84
C LYS A 174 2.89 -1.72 10.46
N LYS A 175 2.06 -1.93 9.44
CA LYS A 175 2.51 -1.97 8.04
C LYS A 175 3.26 -0.67 7.70
N THR A 176 4.53 -0.79 7.30
CA THR A 176 5.44 0.33 6.97
C THR A 176 5.83 0.36 5.50
N GLU A 177 5.65 -0.74 4.77
CA GLU A 177 5.94 -0.85 3.35
C GLU A 177 4.69 -1.26 2.55
N LYS A 178 4.67 -0.87 1.28
CA LYS A 178 3.65 -1.34 0.34
C LYS A 178 3.83 -2.82 0.05
N SER A 179 2.72 -3.53 -0.03
CA SER A 179 2.72 -4.91 -0.55
C SER A 179 3.11 -4.93 -2.03
N THR A 180 3.58 -6.08 -2.49
CA THR A 180 3.84 -6.42 -3.89
C THR A 180 2.63 -6.10 -4.76
N LEU A 181 1.44 -6.56 -4.36
CA LEU A 181 0.18 -6.26 -5.04
C LEU A 181 -0.13 -4.75 -5.11
N GLU A 182 0.14 -4.00 -4.03
CA GLU A 182 -0.05 -2.55 -4.03
C GLU A 182 0.89 -1.84 -5.01
N LEU A 183 2.13 -2.32 -5.12
CA LEU A 183 3.12 -1.79 -6.06
C LEU A 183 2.70 -2.10 -7.50
N GLU A 184 2.25 -3.33 -7.78
CA GLU A 184 1.76 -3.74 -9.09
C GLU A 184 0.54 -2.92 -9.54
N LEU A 185 -0.39 -2.65 -8.61
CA LEU A 185 -1.55 -1.80 -8.90
C LEU A 185 -1.18 -0.35 -9.18
N ASP A 186 -0.26 0.21 -8.39
CA ASP A 186 0.24 1.56 -8.62
C ASP A 186 0.93 1.66 -9.99
N MET A 187 1.64 0.60 -10.42
CA MET A 187 2.22 0.53 -11.75
C MET A 187 1.15 0.44 -12.84
N ASN A 188 0.23 -0.52 -12.74
CA ASN A 188 -0.81 -0.72 -13.75
C ASN A 188 -1.65 0.53 -13.96
N GLN A 189 -2.08 1.19 -12.88
CA GLN A 189 -2.79 2.46 -12.99
C GLN A 189 -1.95 3.49 -13.75
N LYS A 190 -0.71 3.77 -13.29
CA LYS A 190 0.14 4.78 -13.92
C LYS A 190 0.42 4.47 -15.41
N TRP A 191 0.61 3.20 -15.75
CA TRP A 191 0.81 2.76 -17.13
C TRP A 191 -0.43 2.98 -18.00
N GLU A 192 -1.63 2.67 -17.49
CA GLU A 192 -2.89 2.99 -18.19
C GLU A 192 -3.07 4.49 -18.40
N TRP A 193 -2.72 5.31 -17.39
CA TRP A 193 -2.81 6.77 -17.49
C TRP A 193 -1.80 7.34 -18.50
N ALA A 194 -0.53 6.90 -18.47
CA ALA A 194 0.52 7.37 -19.37
C ALA A 194 0.18 7.03 -20.84
N LYS A 195 -0.33 5.82 -21.10
CA LYS A 195 -0.77 5.41 -22.45
C LYS A 195 -1.99 6.19 -22.95
N CYS A 196 -2.91 6.58 -22.06
CA CYS A 196 -4.07 7.39 -22.42
C CYS A 196 -3.74 8.88 -22.63
N GLN A 197 -2.73 9.41 -21.94
CA GLN A 197 -2.37 10.84 -21.97
C GLN A 197 -1.23 11.17 -22.94
N GLU A 198 -0.72 10.17 -23.69
CA GLU A 198 0.50 10.34 -24.52
C GLU A 198 1.66 10.93 -23.70
N ASP A 199 1.75 10.55 -22.42
CA ASP A 199 2.73 11.12 -21.50
C ASP A 199 4.15 10.89 -22.03
N GLY A 200 4.93 11.97 -22.16
CA GLY A 200 6.24 11.97 -22.83
C GLY A 200 6.26 12.32 -24.33
N ALA A 201 5.11 12.48 -25.00
CA ALA A 201 5.06 13.07 -26.33
C ALA A 201 5.30 14.59 -26.27
N SER A 202 6.25 15.10 -27.06
CA SER A 202 6.39 16.55 -27.27
C SER A 202 5.29 17.05 -28.20
N LEU A 203 4.13 17.34 -27.63
CA LEU A 203 3.02 17.99 -28.33
C LEU A 203 3.23 19.50 -28.35
N GLU A 204 2.86 20.14 -29.45
CA GLU A 204 2.87 21.59 -29.56
C GLU A 204 1.76 22.20 -28.69
N SER A 205 2.13 23.11 -27.78
CA SER A 205 1.16 23.80 -26.93
C SER A 205 0.37 24.82 -27.73
N ILE A 206 -0.95 24.66 -27.78
CA ILE A 206 -1.88 25.57 -28.46
C ILE A 206 -2.56 26.52 -27.46
N PHE A 207 -2.77 27.77 -27.87
CA PHE A 207 -3.40 28.81 -27.04
C PHE A 207 -4.40 29.61 -27.87
N GLY A 208 -5.48 30.08 -27.24
CA GLY A 208 -6.45 30.99 -27.85
C GLY A 208 -7.92 30.64 -27.53
N PRO A 209 -8.87 31.41 -28.07
CA PRO A 209 -10.30 31.15 -27.90
C PRO A 209 -10.67 29.74 -28.38
N GLY A 210 -11.33 28.95 -27.51
CA GLY A 210 -11.72 27.57 -27.81
C GLY A 210 -10.66 26.50 -27.47
N TYR A 211 -9.48 26.90 -26.98
CA TYR A 211 -8.38 25.99 -26.64
C TYR A 211 -8.02 25.99 -25.15
N THR A 212 -8.97 26.33 -24.28
CA THR A 212 -8.77 26.29 -22.82
C THR A 212 -8.94 24.86 -22.30
N GLY A 213 -7.87 24.27 -21.78
CA GLY A 213 -7.93 22.98 -21.10
C GLY A 213 -8.72 23.05 -19.79
N LEU A 214 -9.37 21.94 -19.42
CA LEU A 214 -10.06 21.79 -18.13
C LEU A 214 -9.20 20.97 -17.18
N ILE A 215 -8.93 21.51 -16.00
CA ILE A 215 -8.18 20.81 -14.94
C ILE A 215 -9.02 19.64 -14.44
N ASN A 216 -8.41 18.45 -14.34
CA ASN A 216 -9.07 17.30 -13.73
C ASN A 216 -9.13 17.49 -12.21
N ILE A 217 -10.34 17.48 -11.65
CA ILE A 217 -10.61 17.65 -10.21
C ILE A 217 -10.88 16.32 -9.48
N GLY A 218 -10.42 15.20 -10.04
CA GLY A 218 -10.63 13.85 -9.52
C GLY A 218 -11.79 13.15 -10.23
N SER A 219 -11.49 12.07 -10.96
CA SER A 219 -12.41 11.31 -11.83
C SER A 219 -13.21 12.14 -12.85
N SER A 220 -13.03 13.45 -12.94
CA SER A 220 -13.80 14.37 -13.79
C SER A 220 -13.43 14.33 -15.29
N CYS A 221 -12.51 13.46 -15.71
CA CYS A 221 -12.05 13.39 -17.09
C CYS A 221 -13.20 13.17 -18.08
N TYR A 222 -14.17 12.30 -17.75
CA TYR A 222 -15.34 12.09 -18.61
C TYR A 222 -16.19 13.36 -18.78
N MET A 223 -16.36 14.14 -17.71
CA MET A 223 -17.06 15.42 -17.76
C MET A 223 -16.27 16.45 -18.56
N ASN A 224 -14.95 16.50 -18.39
CA ASN A 224 -14.08 17.42 -19.12
C ASN A 224 -14.09 17.11 -20.63
N SER A 225 -14.01 15.83 -21.02
CA SER A 225 -14.10 15.40 -22.41
C SER A 225 -15.44 15.76 -23.05
N VAL A 226 -16.56 15.47 -22.36
CA VAL A 226 -17.89 15.80 -22.87
C VAL A 226 -18.13 17.31 -22.89
N GLY A 227 -17.71 18.02 -21.85
CA GLY A 227 -17.83 19.48 -21.74
C GLY A 227 -17.06 20.21 -22.84
N LEU A 228 -15.83 19.80 -23.14
CA LEU A 228 -15.04 20.36 -24.25
C LEU A 228 -15.67 20.02 -25.61
N ALA A 229 -16.18 18.80 -25.81
CA ALA A 229 -16.86 18.43 -27.06
C ALA A 229 -18.14 19.25 -27.30
N ILE A 230 -18.93 19.48 -26.23
CA ILE A 230 -20.12 20.33 -26.27
C ILE A 230 -19.73 21.79 -26.55
N ALA A 231 -18.71 22.31 -25.87
CA ALA A 231 -18.21 23.67 -26.07
C ALA A 231 -17.54 23.88 -27.44
N ALA A 232 -17.16 22.82 -28.14
CA ALA A 232 -16.68 22.90 -29.53
C ALA A 232 -17.83 22.82 -30.56
N HIS A 233 -19.04 22.43 -30.15
CA HIS A 233 -20.16 22.24 -31.05
C HIS A 233 -20.78 23.57 -31.49
N ARG A 234 -20.68 23.87 -32.79
CA ARG A 234 -21.08 25.17 -33.37
C ARG A 234 -22.52 25.59 -33.02
N SER A 235 -23.47 24.65 -32.99
CA SER A 235 -24.87 24.93 -32.67
C SER A 235 -25.13 25.38 -31.23
N ILE A 236 -24.16 25.22 -30.33
CA ILE A 236 -24.27 25.57 -28.90
C ILE A 236 -23.56 26.89 -28.64
N VAL A 237 -22.43 27.12 -29.30
CA VAL A 237 -21.60 28.33 -29.13
C VAL A 237 -22.13 29.49 -29.96
N TYR A 238 -22.69 29.21 -31.14
CA TYR A 238 -23.27 30.22 -32.03
C TYR A 238 -24.78 30.02 -32.11
N HIS A 239 -25.51 30.82 -31.35
CA HIS A 239 -26.87 31.19 -31.75
C HIS A 239 -26.78 32.22 -32.89
N PRO A 240 -27.65 32.17 -33.91
CA PRO A 240 -27.78 33.24 -34.90
C PRO A 240 -28.14 34.58 -34.26
#